data_AF-A0A316P7U7-F1
#
_entry.id   AF-A0A316P7U7-F1
#
_cell.length_a   1.000
_cell.length_b   1.000
_cell.length_c   1.000
_cell.angle_alpha   90.00
_cell.angle_beta   90.00
_cell.angle_gamma   90.00
#
_symmetry.space_group_name_H-M   'P 1'
#
loop_
_entity.id
_entity.type
_entity.pdbx_description
1 polymer ?
#
loop_
_entity_poly.entity_id
_entity_poly.type
_entity_poly.pdbx_seq_one_letter_code
_entity_poly.pdbx_strand_id
1 'polypeptide(L)'
;MNIQEYNKTAFTASKIPLQDADWVCRKVKTAFPAISPNRLFFENPALIISNPKFNSFISKKGNLLVQDRNDRKFLSSPFKILKEIIYSASEHKVAHCNEFASLAEMIARINGVKNCYRLFMENYDHTFLFICEKPIEEGFCKKNNFIIDPWLGISGRVEDILMKYKNVYGRIFQFAQDEKISLKIKKPLFLNEDEIKYFREKYPNLVFNSSDGHKLLSFF
;
A
#
# COMPACT_ATOMS: atom_id res chain seq x y z
N MET A 1 8.80 -16.02 -52.77
CA MET A 1 9.44 -15.59 -51.51
C MET A 1 8.33 -15.09 -50.59
N ASN A 2 7.95 -15.90 -49.60
CA ASN A 2 6.98 -15.51 -48.58
C ASN A 2 7.70 -14.65 -47.54
N ILE A 3 7.30 -13.39 -47.43
CA ILE A 3 7.71 -12.53 -46.32
C ILE A 3 6.88 -12.98 -45.13
N GLN A 4 7.50 -13.69 -44.19
CA GLN A 4 6.90 -14.03 -42.91
C GLN A 4 6.50 -12.74 -42.19
N GLU A 5 5.20 -12.60 -41.91
CA GLU A 5 4.69 -11.62 -40.96
C GLU A 5 5.38 -11.83 -39.62
N TYR A 6 6.12 -10.81 -39.19
CA TYR A 6 6.62 -10.71 -37.84
C TYR A 6 5.42 -10.69 -36.89
N ASN A 7 5.18 -11.82 -36.23
CA ASN A 7 4.39 -11.90 -35.01
C ASN A 7 4.99 -10.92 -33.99
N LYS A 8 4.44 -9.70 -33.94
CA LYS A 8 4.60 -8.80 -32.80
C LYS A 8 4.05 -9.56 -31.60
N THR A 9 4.95 -10.12 -30.79
CA THR A 9 4.62 -10.68 -29.48
C THR A 9 3.83 -9.63 -28.71
N ALA A 10 2.52 -9.83 -28.61
CA ALA A 10 1.63 -8.99 -27.84
C ALA A 10 2.21 -8.87 -26.43
N PHE A 11 2.38 -7.63 -25.95
CA PHE A 11 2.60 -7.38 -24.52
C PHE A 11 1.46 -8.08 -23.78
N THR A 12 1.79 -9.17 -23.10
CA THR A 12 0.78 -10.10 -22.56
C THR A 12 -0.09 -9.36 -21.56
N ALA A 13 -1.41 -9.35 -21.79
CA ALA A 13 -2.44 -8.72 -20.95
C ALA A 13 -2.34 -9.05 -19.45
N SER A 14 -1.68 -10.15 -19.09
CA SER A 14 -1.39 -10.59 -17.72
C SER A 14 -0.40 -9.70 -16.94
N LYS A 15 0.41 -8.88 -17.63
CA LYS A 15 1.41 -8.01 -16.99
C LYS A 15 0.84 -6.65 -16.55
N ILE A 16 -0.23 -6.19 -17.19
CA ILE A 16 -0.77 -4.84 -16.97
C ILE A 16 -1.29 -4.66 -15.52
N PRO A 17 -2.10 -5.57 -14.95
CA PRO A 17 -2.50 -5.45 -13.54
C PRO A 17 -1.33 -5.40 -12.55
N LEU A 18 -0.23 -6.11 -12.85
CA LEU A 18 0.98 -6.07 -12.02
C LEU A 18 1.69 -4.72 -12.14
N GLN A 19 1.77 -4.16 -13.34
CA GLN A 19 2.34 -2.83 -13.58
C GLN A 19 1.54 -1.73 -12.89
N ASP A 20 0.21 -1.82 -12.91
CA ASP A 20 -0.67 -0.88 -12.24
C ASP A 20 -0.52 -0.97 -10.71
N ALA A 21 -0.42 -2.19 -10.17
CA ALA A 21 -0.22 -2.41 -8.73
C ALA A 21 1.12 -1.81 -8.27
N ASP A 22 2.16 -2.01 -9.06
CA ASP A 22 3.49 -1.44 -8.82
C ASP A 22 3.51 0.08 -9.01
N TRP A 23 2.75 0.60 -9.97
CA TRP A 23 2.55 2.04 -10.14
C TRP A 23 1.92 2.65 -8.90
N VAL A 24 0.84 2.06 -8.35
CA VAL A 24 0.20 2.55 -7.13
C VAL A 24 1.19 2.50 -5.97
N CYS A 25 1.93 1.40 -5.82
CA CYS A 25 2.96 1.24 -4.79
C CYS A 25 4.00 2.38 -4.84
N ARG A 26 4.56 2.63 -6.03
CA ARG A 26 5.55 3.68 -6.27
C ARG A 26 4.96 5.08 -6.08
N LYS A 27 3.72 5.31 -6.52
CA LYS A 27 3.04 6.61 -6.41
C LYS A 27 2.84 7.04 -4.97
N VAL A 28 2.44 6.13 -4.08
CA VAL A 28 2.37 6.41 -2.64
C VAL A 28 3.69 7.03 -2.13
N LYS A 29 4.82 6.40 -2.44
CA LYS A 29 6.13 6.84 -1.94
C LYS A 29 6.59 8.16 -2.56
N THR A 30 6.34 8.34 -3.87
CA THR A 30 6.77 9.56 -4.58
C THR A 30 5.91 10.78 -4.23
N ALA A 31 4.60 10.61 -4.07
CA ALA A 31 3.69 11.71 -3.74
C ALA A 31 3.70 12.06 -2.24
N PHE A 32 3.93 11.05 -1.38
CA PHE A 32 3.90 11.21 0.07
C PHE A 32 5.19 10.68 0.71
N PRO A 33 6.33 11.37 0.50
CA PRO A 33 7.62 10.93 1.02
C PRO A 33 7.63 11.03 2.55
N ALA A 34 7.58 9.88 3.22
CA ALA A 34 7.57 9.76 4.67
C ALA A 34 8.50 8.63 5.13
N ILE A 35 9.09 8.81 6.31
CA ILE A 35 9.86 7.75 6.96
C ILE A 35 8.96 6.91 7.86
N SER A 36 9.35 5.65 8.05
CA SER A 36 8.72 4.79 9.03
C SER A 36 9.71 4.46 10.15
N PRO A 37 9.54 5.04 11.35
CA PRO A 37 10.44 4.83 12.49
C PRO A 37 10.72 3.35 12.78
N ASN A 38 9.67 2.52 12.89
CA ASN A 38 9.75 1.08 13.12
C ASN A 38 10.48 0.36 11.98
N ARG A 39 10.24 0.73 10.71
CA ARG A 39 10.97 0.11 9.59
C ARG A 39 12.47 0.40 9.69
N LEU A 40 12.81 1.66 9.94
CA LEU A 40 14.21 2.06 10.10
C LEU A 40 14.86 1.35 11.29
N PHE A 41 14.10 1.13 12.38
CA PHE A 41 14.55 0.34 13.52
C PHE A 41 14.83 -1.12 13.17
N PHE A 42 13.92 -1.79 12.48
CA PHE A 42 14.10 -3.20 12.08
C PHE A 42 15.21 -3.38 11.04
N GLU A 43 15.37 -2.44 10.11
CA GLU A 43 16.40 -2.52 9.07
C GLU A 43 17.79 -2.12 9.59
N ASN A 44 17.89 -1.24 10.59
CA ASN A 44 19.15 -0.64 11.03
C ASN A 44 19.30 -0.58 12.57
N PRO A 45 19.09 -1.69 13.32
CA PRO A 45 19.08 -1.65 14.78
C PRO A 45 20.42 -1.21 15.37
N ALA A 46 21.54 -1.72 14.84
CA ALA A 46 22.88 -1.38 15.33
C ALA A 46 23.21 0.12 15.14
N LEU A 47 22.82 0.71 14.01
CA LEU A 47 23.02 2.13 13.75
C LEU A 47 22.22 3.00 14.73
N ILE A 48 20.98 2.62 15.02
CA ILE A 48 20.12 3.37 15.95
C ILE A 48 20.64 3.26 17.37
N ILE A 49 21.06 2.07 17.81
CA ILE A 49 21.61 1.85 19.15
C ILE A 49 22.92 2.63 19.35
N SER A 50 23.80 2.65 18.35
CA SER A 50 25.11 3.30 18.44
C SER A 50 25.08 4.82 18.22
N ASN A 51 23.97 5.39 17.73
CA ASN A 51 23.87 6.82 17.43
C ASN A 51 22.72 7.49 18.22
N PRO A 52 22.98 8.07 19.40
CA PRO A 52 21.95 8.68 20.26
C PRO A 52 21.18 9.82 19.58
N LYS A 53 21.83 10.60 18.71
CA LYS A 53 21.16 11.68 17.96
C LYS A 53 20.14 11.11 16.97
N PHE A 54 20.53 10.06 16.25
CA PHE A 54 19.64 9.38 15.31
C PHE A 54 18.50 8.66 16.04
N ASN A 55 18.79 7.99 17.16
CA ASN A 55 17.75 7.38 18.01
C ASN A 55 16.73 8.42 18.51
N SER A 56 17.20 9.57 19.00
CA SER A 56 16.32 10.66 19.44
C SER A 56 15.45 11.19 18.29
N PHE A 57 16.01 11.33 17.09
CA PHE A 57 15.26 11.73 15.90
C PHE A 57 14.16 10.73 15.54
N ILE A 58 14.47 9.43 15.49
CA ILE A 58 13.53 8.36 15.17
C ILE A 58 12.41 8.29 16.22
N SER A 59 12.77 8.37 17.51
CA SER A 59 11.82 8.39 18.62
C SER A 59 10.88 9.59 18.56
N LYS A 60 11.40 10.80 18.27
CA LYS A 60 10.57 12.01 18.08
C LYS A 60 9.56 11.83 16.94
N LYS A 61 9.99 11.25 15.81
CA LYS A 61 9.09 10.96 14.68
C LYS A 61 8.04 9.92 15.04
N GLY A 62 8.41 8.86 15.76
CA GLY A 62 7.46 7.87 16.28
C GLY A 62 6.39 8.51 17.18
N ASN A 63 6.80 9.34 18.12
CA ASN A 63 5.90 10.06 19.02
C ASN A 63 4.96 11.01 18.27
N LEU A 64 5.46 11.73 17.26
CA LEU A 64 4.65 12.60 16.42
C LEU A 64 3.56 11.81 15.68
N LEU A 65 3.89 10.64 15.11
CA LEU A 65 2.88 9.81 14.46
C LEU A 65 1.85 9.24 15.45
N VAL A 66 2.26 8.95 16.69
CA VAL A 66 1.32 8.56 17.76
C VAL A 66 0.38 9.73 18.10
N GLN A 67 0.89 10.96 18.18
CA GLN A 67 0.07 12.16 18.37
C GLN A 67 -0.92 12.35 17.21
N ASP A 68 -0.44 12.32 15.96
CA ASP A 68 -1.31 12.44 14.77
C ASP A 68 -2.41 11.38 14.75
N ARG A 69 -2.11 10.15 15.21
CA ARG A 69 -3.10 9.06 15.33
C ARG A 69 -4.12 9.33 16.43
N ASN A 70 -3.68 9.86 17.57
CA ASN A 70 -4.55 10.22 18.68
C ASN A 70 -5.49 11.37 18.31
N ASP A 71 -5.01 12.37 17.59
CA ASP A 71 -5.80 13.53 17.18
C ASP A 71 -6.91 13.13 16.20
N ARG A 72 -6.63 12.18 15.31
CA ARG A 72 -7.63 11.66 14.36
C ARG A 72 -8.50 10.51 14.87
N LYS A 73 -8.28 10.01 16.10
CA LYS A 73 -8.97 8.78 16.59
C LYS A 73 -10.49 8.92 16.68
N PHE A 74 -10.98 10.15 16.83
CA PHE A 74 -12.41 10.45 16.92
C PHE A 74 -13.04 10.82 15.57
N LEU A 75 -12.25 10.89 14.49
CA LEU A 75 -12.78 11.14 13.16
C LEU A 75 -13.49 9.87 12.66
N SER A 76 -14.75 10.04 12.31
CA SER A 76 -15.57 8.96 11.72
C SER A 76 -15.56 8.99 10.18
N SER A 77 -15.29 10.15 9.58
CA SER A 77 -15.29 10.37 8.13
C SER A 77 -13.99 9.87 7.49
N PRO A 78 -14.05 8.92 6.53
CA PRO A 78 -12.90 8.49 5.75
C PRO A 78 -12.16 9.63 5.05
N PHE A 79 -12.90 10.60 4.51
CA PHE A 79 -12.32 11.79 3.87
C PHE A 79 -11.45 12.60 4.82
N LYS A 80 -11.95 12.89 6.04
CA LYS A 80 -11.17 13.62 7.06
C LYS A 80 -9.96 12.80 7.51
N ILE A 81 -10.14 11.49 7.76
CA ILE A 81 -9.05 10.58 8.14
C ILE A 81 -7.93 10.61 7.08
N LEU A 82 -8.28 10.53 5.79
CA LEU A 82 -7.31 10.54 4.70
C LEU A 82 -6.56 11.88 4.60
N LYS A 83 -7.24 13.00 4.79
CA LYS A 83 -6.58 14.32 4.84
C LYS A 83 -5.54 14.40 5.96
N GLU A 84 -5.86 13.90 7.15
CA GLU A 84 -4.92 13.84 8.27
C GLU A 84 -3.75 12.88 8.02
N ILE A 85 -4.01 11.73 7.36
CA ILE A 85 -2.94 10.81 6.95
C ILE A 85 -2.01 11.47 5.93
N ILE A 86 -2.56 12.19 4.94
CA ILE A 86 -1.76 12.95 3.98
C ILE A 86 -0.93 14.03 4.68
N TYR A 87 -1.52 14.74 5.64
CA TYR A 87 -0.81 15.75 6.43
C TYR A 87 0.36 15.14 7.21
N SER A 88 0.14 14.02 7.91
CA SER A 88 1.19 13.30 8.64
C SER A 88 2.33 12.85 7.70
N ALA A 89 1.99 12.32 6.52
CA ALA A 89 2.99 11.88 5.55
C ALA A 89 3.71 13.04 4.84
N SER A 90 3.03 14.14 4.56
CA SER A 90 3.55 15.25 3.73
C SER A 90 4.23 16.33 4.55
N GLU A 91 3.68 16.70 5.71
CA GLU A 91 4.19 17.78 6.56
C GLU A 91 5.07 17.21 7.66
N HIS A 92 4.58 16.22 8.40
CA HIS A 92 5.35 15.59 9.47
C HIS A 92 6.39 14.58 8.94
N LYS A 93 6.32 14.22 7.64
CA LYS A 93 7.22 13.27 6.96
C LYS A 93 7.27 11.92 7.67
N VAL A 94 6.17 11.45 8.24
CA VAL A 94 6.11 10.22 9.02
C VAL A 94 4.88 9.37 8.69
N ALA A 95 5.08 8.06 8.51
CA ALA A 95 4.02 7.11 8.21
C ALA A 95 4.46 5.67 8.53
N HIS A 96 3.54 4.82 9.02
CA HIS A 96 3.76 3.38 9.13
C HIS A 96 2.95 2.62 8.07
N CYS A 97 3.01 1.28 8.14
CA CYS A 97 2.30 0.36 7.26
C CYS A 97 0.82 0.73 7.08
N ASN A 98 0.11 1.06 8.17
CA ASN A 98 -1.28 1.46 8.10
C ASN A 98 -1.51 2.75 7.29
N GLU A 99 -0.71 3.79 7.50
CA GLU A 99 -0.82 5.06 6.76
C GLU A 99 -0.50 4.86 5.28
N PHE A 100 0.57 4.14 4.96
CA PHE A 100 0.92 3.83 3.57
C PHE A 100 -0.15 2.98 2.86
N ALA A 101 -0.72 1.98 3.54
CA ALA A 101 -1.81 1.19 2.99
C ALA A 101 -3.09 2.02 2.80
N SER A 102 -3.36 3.00 3.68
CA SER A 102 -4.47 3.95 3.51
C SER A 102 -4.28 4.87 2.31
N LEU A 103 -3.06 5.36 2.07
CA LEU A 103 -2.75 6.16 0.89
C LEU A 103 -2.87 5.30 -0.39
N ALA A 104 -2.44 4.05 -0.35
CA ALA A 104 -2.64 3.12 -1.46
C ALA A 104 -4.14 2.88 -1.73
N GLU A 105 -4.94 2.65 -0.68
CA GLU A 105 -6.40 2.46 -0.79
C GLU A 105 -7.05 3.68 -1.44
N MET A 106 -6.69 4.89 -0.99
CA MET A 106 -7.17 6.13 -1.59
C MET A 106 -6.81 6.21 -3.08
N ILE A 107 -5.54 5.97 -3.44
CA ILE A 107 -5.10 6.00 -4.84
C ILE A 107 -5.88 4.96 -5.68
N ALA A 108 -6.09 3.75 -5.18
CA ALA A 108 -6.87 2.75 -5.88
C ALA A 108 -8.32 3.21 -6.08
N ARG A 109 -8.98 3.73 -5.04
CA ARG A 109 -10.38 4.19 -5.09
C ARG A 109 -10.58 5.37 -6.02
N ILE A 110 -9.71 6.39 -5.98
CA ILE A 110 -9.82 7.52 -6.91
C ILE A 110 -9.59 7.08 -8.36
N ASN A 111 -8.94 5.95 -8.59
CA ASN A 111 -8.81 5.40 -9.93
C ASN A 111 -9.97 4.48 -10.33
N GLY A 112 -10.93 4.23 -9.44
CA GLY A 112 -12.15 3.44 -9.72
C GLY A 112 -12.10 2.00 -9.22
N VAL A 113 -11.07 1.62 -8.45
CA VAL A 113 -10.98 0.27 -7.88
C VAL A 113 -11.95 0.12 -6.71
N LYS A 114 -13.00 -0.70 -6.86
CA LYS A 114 -14.04 -0.88 -5.83
C LYS A 114 -13.64 -1.90 -4.75
N ASN A 115 -13.16 -3.06 -5.18
CA ASN A 115 -12.77 -4.22 -4.35
C ASN A 115 -11.31 -4.10 -3.91
N CYS A 116 -11.03 -3.05 -3.14
CA CYS A 116 -9.76 -2.88 -2.46
C CYS A 116 -9.97 -2.78 -0.94
N TYR A 117 -9.12 -3.47 -0.19
CA TYR A 117 -9.25 -3.64 1.25
C TYR A 117 -7.89 -3.55 1.92
N ARG A 118 -7.81 -2.81 3.02
CA ARG A 118 -6.64 -2.89 3.90
C ARG A 118 -6.75 -4.13 4.77
N LEU A 119 -5.72 -4.95 4.75
CA LEU A 119 -5.64 -6.14 5.56
C LEU A 119 -4.58 -5.98 6.62
N PHE A 120 -4.92 -6.43 7.82
CA PHE A 120 -4.05 -6.45 8.97
C PHE A 120 -3.60 -7.87 9.25
N MET A 121 -2.28 -8.08 9.25
CA MET A 121 -1.62 -9.33 9.60
C MET A 121 -1.41 -9.35 11.11
N GLU A 122 -2.32 -10.00 11.84
CA GLU A 122 -2.43 -9.85 13.30
C GLU A 122 -1.16 -10.28 14.04
N ASN A 123 -0.58 -11.42 13.64
CA ASN A 123 0.60 -12.00 14.26
C ASN A 123 1.86 -11.14 14.07
N TYR A 124 1.85 -10.19 13.13
CA TYR A 124 3.04 -9.45 12.69
C TYR A 124 2.87 -7.92 12.69
N ASP A 125 1.76 -7.42 13.24
CA ASP A 125 1.40 -6.00 13.29
C ASP A 125 1.64 -5.24 11.96
N HIS A 126 1.25 -5.86 10.84
CA HIS A 126 1.50 -5.32 9.51
C HIS A 126 0.21 -5.03 8.76
N THR A 127 0.13 -3.90 8.07
CA THR A 127 -1.01 -3.55 7.22
C THR A 127 -0.56 -3.31 5.80
N PHE A 128 -1.26 -3.90 4.83
CA PHE A 128 -1.03 -3.72 3.41
C PHE A 128 -2.36 -3.58 2.67
N LEU A 129 -2.32 -3.10 1.42
CA LEU A 129 -3.49 -3.04 0.57
C LEU A 129 -3.62 -4.36 -0.20
N PHE A 130 -4.84 -4.86 -0.27
CA PHE A 130 -5.22 -6.03 -1.04
C PHE A 130 -6.28 -5.64 -2.06
N ILE A 131 -6.11 -6.13 -3.28
CA ILE A 131 -7.05 -5.90 -4.38
C ILE A 131 -7.47 -7.24 -4.92
N CYS A 132 -8.78 -7.42 -5.07
CA CYS A 132 -9.37 -8.67 -5.50
C CYS A 132 -10.43 -8.43 -6.56
N GLU A 133 -10.62 -9.41 -7.43
CA GLU A 133 -11.61 -9.36 -8.51
C GLU A 133 -13.03 -9.30 -7.96
N LYS A 134 -13.29 -10.06 -6.90
CA LYS A 134 -14.58 -10.15 -6.24
C LYS A 134 -14.48 -9.68 -4.80
N PRO A 135 -15.59 -9.32 -4.13
CA PRO A 135 -15.58 -9.02 -2.71
C PRO A 135 -14.85 -10.11 -1.92
N ILE A 136 -14.08 -9.71 -0.92
CA ILE A 136 -13.17 -10.62 -0.17
C ILE A 136 -13.91 -11.74 0.58
N GLU A 137 -15.20 -11.56 0.84
CA GLU A 137 -16.12 -12.57 1.38
C GLU A 137 -16.21 -13.82 0.48
N GLU A 138 -15.87 -13.69 -0.81
CA GLU A 138 -15.81 -14.79 -1.78
C GLU A 138 -14.44 -15.51 -1.83
N GLY A 139 -13.50 -15.18 -0.93
CA GLY A 139 -12.23 -15.90 -0.71
C GLY A 139 -10.96 -15.08 -0.94
N PHE A 140 -9.91 -15.42 -0.17
CA PHE A 140 -8.65 -14.68 -0.06
C PHE A 140 -7.62 -14.95 -1.17
N CYS A 141 -7.41 -16.24 -1.50
CA CYS A 141 -6.36 -16.69 -2.42
C CYS A 141 -6.96 -17.09 -3.77
N LYS A 142 -7.26 -16.09 -4.62
CA LYS A 142 -7.55 -16.33 -6.04
C LYS A 142 -6.38 -15.84 -6.89
N LYS A 143 -6.15 -16.52 -8.02
CA LYS A 143 -5.00 -16.30 -8.94
C LYS A 143 -4.87 -14.85 -9.46
N ASN A 144 -5.92 -14.05 -9.35
CA ASN A 144 -5.99 -12.66 -9.83
C ASN A 144 -5.97 -11.62 -8.71
N ASN A 145 -5.72 -12.01 -7.47
CA ASN A 145 -5.62 -11.08 -6.35
C ASN A 145 -4.20 -10.52 -6.21
N PHE A 146 -4.10 -9.27 -5.78
CA PHE A 146 -2.83 -8.56 -5.65
C PHE A 146 -2.66 -8.02 -4.23
N ILE A 147 -1.40 -7.96 -3.79
CA ILE A 147 -0.98 -7.19 -2.63
C ILE A 147 -0.18 -5.99 -3.13
N ILE A 148 -0.46 -4.83 -2.54
CA ILE A 148 0.29 -3.59 -2.67
C ILE A 148 0.75 -3.20 -1.27
N ASP A 149 2.06 -3.21 -1.06
CA ASP A 149 2.70 -2.87 0.20
C ASP A 149 3.73 -1.74 -0.01
N PRO A 150 3.30 -0.46 0.05
CA PRO A 150 4.21 0.66 -0.09
C PRO A 150 5.11 0.85 1.14
N TRP A 151 4.79 0.20 2.27
CA TRP A 151 5.64 0.26 3.44
C TRP A 151 6.93 -0.51 3.22
N LEU A 152 6.88 -1.68 2.57
CA LEU A 152 8.07 -2.39 2.08
C LEU A 152 8.54 -1.93 0.69
N GLY A 153 7.65 -1.33 -0.10
CA GLY A 153 7.94 -0.90 -1.48
C GLY A 153 7.82 -2.05 -2.48
N ILE A 154 6.88 -2.96 -2.25
CA ILE A 154 6.65 -4.13 -3.10
C ILE A 154 5.18 -4.26 -3.46
N SER A 155 4.91 -4.89 -4.60
CA SER A 155 3.59 -5.31 -5.00
C SER A 155 3.68 -6.56 -5.87
N GLY A 156 2.58 -7.31 -5.97
CA GLY A 156 2.55 -8.52 -6.77
C GLY A 156 1.32 -9.36 -6.50
N ARG A 157 1.31 -10.58 -7.06
CA ARG A 157 0.28 -11.57 -6.71
C ARG A 157 0.41 -11.94 -5.25
N VAL A 158 -0.70 -12.34 -4.64
CA VAL A 158 -0.76 -12.71 -3.21
C VAL A 158 0.32 -13.75 -2.86
N GLU A 159 0.39 -14.86 -3.60
CA GLU A 159 1.34 -15.95 -3.33
C GLU A 159 2.81 -15.48 -3.37
N ASP A 160 3.17 -14.68 -4.38
CA ASP A 160 4.51 -14.13 -4.53
C ASP A 160 4.89 -13.22 -3.36
N ILE A 161 3.96 -12.37 -2.91
CA ILE A 161 4.21 -11.41 -1.84
C ILE A 161 4.26 -12.09 -0.48
N LEU A 162 3.39 -13.06 -0.22
CA LEU A 162 3.45 -13.87 1.00
C LEU A 162 4.78 -14.65 1.08
N MET A 163 5.27 -15.16 -0.06
CA MET A 163 6.59 -15.80 -0.13
C MET A 163 7.72 -14.81 0.15
N LYS A 164 7.65 -13.58 -0.40
CA LYS A 164 8.63 -12.51 -0.10
C LYS A 164 8.61 -12.11 1.36
N TYR A 165 7.45 -12.02 2.00
CA TYR A 165 7.36 -11.73 3.43
C TYR A 165 8.18 -12.74 4.24
N LYS A 166 8.04 -14.04 3.96
CA LYS A 166 8.79 -15.10 4.64
C LYS A 166 10.29 -15.08 4.30
N ASN A 167 10.62 -15.06 3.00
CA ASN A 167 11.98 -15.35 2.53
C ASN A 167 12.88 -14.11 2.49
N VAL A 168 12.33 -12.93 2.23
CA VAL A 168 13.08 -11.68 2.06
C VAL A 168 12.95 -10.81 3.30
N TYR A 169 11.74 -10.69 3.84
CA TYR A 169 11.43 -9.83 4.99
C TYR A 169 11.26 -10.60 6.29
N GLY A 170 11.70 -11.86 6.32
CA GLY A 170 11.57 -12.74 7.49
C GLY A 170 12.20 -12.16 8.76
N ARG A 171 13.28 -11.39 8.63
CA ARG A 171 13.92 -10.71 9.77
C ARG A 171 13.09 -9.56 10.34
N ILE A 172 12.29 -8.89 9.50
CA ILE A 172 11.44 -7.77 9.93
C ILE A 172 10.24 -8.32 10.70
N PHE A 173 9.59 -9.33 10.15
CA PHE A 173 8.36 -9.89 10.72
C PHE A 173 8.60 -11.00 11.73
N GLN A 174 9.80 -11.60 11.78
CA GLN A 174 10.14 -12.69 12.68
C GLN A 174 9.16 -13.88 12.59
N PHE A 175 8.84 -14.30 11.35
CA PHE A 175 7.93 -15.43 11.10
C PHE A 175 8.36 -16.68 11.88
N ALA A 176 7.48 -17.21 12.72
CA ALA A 176 7.68 -18.51 13.34
C ALA A 176 7.55 -19.62 12.30
N GLN A 177 8.29 -20.72 12.51
CA GLN A 177 8.20 -21.90 11.67
C GLN A 177 6.78 -22.48 11.77
N ASP A 178 6.16 -22.73 10.61
CA ASP A 178 4.80 -23.30 10.47
C ASP A 178 3.62 -22.47 10.97
N GLU A 179 3.82 -21.20 11.32
CA GLU A 179 2.74 -20.32 11.73
C GLU A 179 1.81 -19.94 10.56
N LYS A 180 0.50 -20.07 10.78
CA LYS A 180 -0.52 -19.62 9.84
C LYS A 180 -0.70 -18.10 9.96
N ILE A 181 -0.70 -17.42 8.81
CA ILE A 181 -0.93 -15.97 8.76
C ILE A 181 -2.42 -15.68 9.06
N SER A 182 -2.71 -15.03 10.19
CA SER A 182 -4.04 -14.49 10.48
C SER A 182 -4.23 -13.13 9.82
N LEU A 183 -5.37 -12.93 9.17
CA LEU A 183 -5.68 -11.72 8.41
C LEU A 183 -7.04 -11.16 8.81
N LYS A 184 -7.06 -9.87 9.11
CA LYS A 184 -8.26 -9.11 9.46
C LYS A 184 -8.47 -7.95 8.51
N ILE A 185 -9.69 -7.81 7.99
CA ILE A 185 -10.07 -6.66 7.17
C ILE A 185 -10.19 -5.43 8.08
N LYS A 186 -9.47 -4.36 7.76
CA LYS A 186 -9.65 -3.06 8.43
C LYS A 186 -10.87 -2.36 7.84
N LYS A 187 -11.49 -1.48 8.64
CA LYS A 187 -12.60 -0.64 8.19
C LYS A 187 -12.24 0.06 6.87
N PRO A 188 -13.00 -0.15 5.78
CA PRO A 188 -12.69 0.47 4.50
C PRO A 188 -12.80 1.99 4.58
N LEU A 189 -11.99 2.68 3.77
CA LEU A 189 -12.03 4.12 3.60
C LEU A 189 -12.89 4.46 2.37
N PHE A 190 -14.19 4.17 2.46
CA PHE A 190 -15.13 4.50 1.38
C PHE A 190 -15.26 6.01 1.21
N LEU A 191 -15.13 6.45 -0.03
CA LEU A 191 -15.29 7.83 -0.46
C LEU A 191 -16.53 7.93 -1.33
N ASN A 192 -17.31 8.99 -1.17
CA ASN A 192 -18.38 9.32 -2.12
C ASN A 192 -17.81 9.99 -3.39
N GLU A 193 -18.66 10.21 -4.39
CA GLU A 193 -18.23 10.77 -5.68
C GLU A 193 -17.62 12.17 -5.57
N ASP A 194 -18.16 13.04 -4.69
CA ASP A 194 -17.63 14.38 -4.47
C ASP A 194 -16.24 14.34 -3.80
N GLU A 195 -16.05 13.42 -2.85
CA GLU A 195 -14.77 13.20 -2.18
C GLU A 195 -13.73 12.59 -3.12
N ILE A 196 -14.13 11.67 -4.00
CA ILE A 196 -13.28 11.11 -5.07
C ILE A 196 -12.86 12.24 -6.02
N LYS A 197 -13.82 13.06 -6.48
CA LYS A 197 -13.58 14.20 -7.35
C LYS A 197 -12.57 15.17 -6.71
N TYR A 198 -12.75 15.50 -5.44
CA TYR A 198 -11.81 16.35 -4.70
C TYR A 198 -10.38 15.81 -4.76
N PHE A 199 -10.16 14.52 -4.47
CA PHE A 199 -8.80 13.97 -4.47
C PHE A 199 -8.19 13.88 -5.88
N ARG A 200 -9.00 13.58 -6.91
CA ARG A 200 -8.54 13.62 -8.31
C ARG A 200 -8.07 15.00 -8.72
N GLU A 201 -8.84 16.04 -8.37
CA GLU A 201 -8.52 17.43 -8.69
C GLU A 201 -7.32 17.95 -7.89
N LYS A 202 -7.24 17.58 -6.61
CA LYS A 202 -6.15 18.03 -5.72
C LYS A 202 -4.83 17.33 -6.00
N TYR A 203 -4.87 16.07 -6.42
CA TYR A 203 -3.70 15.22 -6.67
C TYR A 203 -3.77 14.58 -8.06
N PRO A 204 -3.72 15.36 -9.15
CA PRO A 204 -3.86 14.84 -10.51
C PRO A 204 -2.76 13.85 -10.88
N ASN A 205 -1.58 13.95 -10.26
CA ASN A 205 -0.45 13.03 -10.43
C ASN A 205 -0.70 11.62 -9.84
N LEU A 206 -1.79 11.43 -9.08
CA LEU A 206 -2.26 10.17 -8.53
C LEU A 206 -3.37 9.53 -9.36
N VAL A 207 -3.79 10.19 -10.45
CA VAL A 207 -4.76 9.66 -11.40
C VAL A 207 -3.99 8.97 -12.53
N PHE A 208 -4.47 7.80 -12.91
CA PHE A 208 -4.01 7.06 -14.07
C PHE A 208 -4.22 7.87 -15.35
N ASN A 209 -3.26 7.82 -16.27
CA ASN A 209 -3.44 8.46 -17.56
C ASN A 209 -4.38 7.60 -18.42
N SER A 210 -5.32 8.23 -19.11
CA SER A 210 -6.28 7.53 -19.97
C SER A 210 -5.61 6.77 -21.13
N SER A 211 -4.40 7.15 -21.51
CA SER A 211 -3.58 6.51 -22.56
C SER A 211 -2.98 5.17 -22.17
N ASP A 212 -2.85 4.89 -20.88
CA ASP A 212 -1.91 3.87 -20.37
C ASP A 212 -2.56 2.47 -20.28
N GLY A 213 -3.84 2.33 -20.64
CA GLY A 213 -4.50 1.04 -20.83
C GLY A 213 -4.61 0.18 -19.56
N HIS A 214 -4.83 0.83 -18.41
CA HIS A 214 -4.83 0.20 -17.08
C HIS A 214 -5.90 -0.89 -16.92
N LYS A 215 -5.51 -2.00 -16.30
CA LYS A 215 -6.32 -3.21 -16.09
C LYS A 215 -6.61 -3.54 -14.63
N LEU A 216 -5.98 -2.86 -13.68
CA LEU A 216 -6.44 -2.88 -12.29
C LEU A 216 -7.89 -2.37 -12.17
N LEU A 217 -8.31 -1.58 -13.17
CA LEU A 217 -9.68 -1.09 -13.34
C LEU A 217 -10.62 -2.13 -13.98
N SER A 218 -10.09 -3.10 -14.72
CA SER A 218 -10.89 -4.13 -15.40
C SER A 218 -11.36 -5.26 -14.48
N PHE A 219 -11.06 -5.18 -13.18
CA PHE A 219 -11.67 -6.03 -12.15
C PHE A 219 -13.09 -5.56 -11.76
N PHE A 220 -13.67 -4.59 -12.49
CA PHE A 220 -14.96 -3.94 -12.20
C PHE A 220 -15.80 -3.72 -13.45
#